data_AF-A0A379GDX5-F1
#
_entry.id   AF-A0A379GDX5-F1
#
_cell.length_a   1.000
_cell.length_b   1.000
_cell.length_c   1.000
_cell.angle_alpha   90.00
_cell.angle_beta   90.00
_cell.angle_gamma   90.00
#
_symmetry.space_group_name_H-M   'P 1'
#
loop_
_entity.id
_entity.type
_entity.pdbx_description
1 polymer ?
#
loop_
_entity_poly.entity_id
_entity_poly.type
_entity_poly.pdbx_seq_one_letter_code
_entity_poly.pdbx_strand_id
1 'polypeptide(L)'
;MAPFFIGMALAEERKVDPIAAGLLSIAAFMTVTPYDAGGAYAVGANWLGGANIISGIIIGLVVAEMFTFIVRRNWVIRLPDSVPASVSRSFSALIPGFIILSIMGIISWGLAHYGTHFHQIILDSISTPLASLGSVVGWAYVIFTSLLWFFGIHGSLALAALDSGIMTPWALENVSIYTEYGSVEAALAAGKTFHLWQNRC
;
A
#
# COMPACT_ATOMS: atom_id res chain seq x y z
N MET A 1 1.99 -6.41 -3.25
CA MET A 1 2.76 -6.98 -2.12
C MET A 1 2.64 -6.15 -0.84
N ALA A 2 2.75 -4.81 -0.89
CA ALA A 2 2.59 -3.94 0.28
C ALA A 2 1.35 -4.21 1.18
N PRO A 3 0.10 -4.31 0.66
CA PRO A 3 -1.07 -4.49 1.52
C PRO A 3 -1.03 -5.79 2.33
N PHE A 4 -0.45 -6.85 1.76
CA PHE A 4 -0.29 -8.15 2.42
C PHE A 4 0.61 -8.05 3.65
N PHE A 5 1.84 -7.58 3.46
CA PHE A 5 2.83 -7.54 4.55
C PHE A 5 2.46 -6.54 5.63
N ILE A 6 1.90 -5.39 5.26
CA ILE A 6 1.42 -4.39 6.24
C ILE A 6 0.25 -4.95 7.05
N GLY A 7 -0.74 -5.55 6.38
CA GLY A 7 -1.89 -6.15 7.07
C GLY A 7 -1.49 -7.31 7.97
N MET A 8 -0.57 -8.16 7.50
CA MET A 8 -0.03 -9.29 8.25
C MET A 8 0.73 -8.83 9.49
N ALA A 9 1.66 -7.86 9.34
CA ALA A 9 2.47 -7.35 10.44
C ALA A 9 1.61 -6.68 11.53
N LEU A 10 0.63 -5.84 11.13
CA LEU A 10 -0.26 -5.20 12.10
C LEU A 10 -1.16 -6.23 12.80
N ALA A 11 -1.69 -7.21 12.08
CA ALA A 11 -2.49 -8.28 12.69
C ALA A 11 -1.68 -9.14 13.68
N GLU A 12 -0.41 -9.40 13.38
CA GLU A 12 0.53 -10.07 14.28
C GLU A 12 0.74 -9.26 15.57
N GLU A 13 0.99 -7.95 15.45
CA GLU A 13 1.09 -7.03 16.60
C GLU A 13 -0.21 -7.03 17.43
N ARG A 14 -1.36 -7.08 16.75
CA ARG A 14 -2.69 -7.13 17.38
C ARG A 14 -3.07 -8.50 17.94
N LYS A 15 -2.22 -9.51 17.79
CA LYS A 15 -2.40 -10.91 18.25
C LYS A 15 -3.63 -11.59 17.66
N VAL A 16 -3.94 -11.32 16.40
CA VAL A 16 -4.99 -12.00 15.61
C VAL A 16 -4.35 -12.73 14.43
N ASP A 17 -5.12 -13.49 13.64
CA ASP A 17 -4.57 -14.30 12.54
C ASP A 17 -3.91 -13.40 11.46
N PRO A 18 -2.57 -13.45 11.31
CA PRO A 18 -1.86 -12.51 10.45
C PRO A 18 -1.98 -12.89 8.97
N ILE A 19 -2.08 -14.18 8.64
CA ILE A 19 -2.22 -14.65 7.27
C ILE A 19 -3.60 -14.31 6.73
N ALA A 20 -4.64 -14.50 7.55
CA ALA A 20 -6.00 -14.11 7.19
C ALA A 20 -6.11 -12.61 6.91
N ALA A 21 -5.57 -11.77 7.81
CA ALA A 21 -5.57 -10.32 7.61
C ALA A 21 -4.76 -9.90 6.38
N GLY A 22 -3.56 -10.46 6.16
CA GLY A 22 -2.74 -10.16 4.99
C GLY A 22 -3.41 -10.53 3.67
N LEU A 23 -4.00 -11.73 3.57
CA LEU A 23 -4.74 -12.16 2.38
C LEU A 23 -5.98 -11.29 2.14
N LEU A 24 -6.71 -10.93 3.21
CA LEU A 24 -7.84 -10.00 3.10
C LEU A 24 -7.41 -8.61 2.64
N SER A 25 -6.23 -8.14 3.03
CA SER A 25 -5.70 -6.86 2.55
C SER A 25 -5.42 -6.87 1.05
N ILE A 26 -4.94 -8.00 0.50
CA ILE A 26 -4.83 -8.17 -0.96
C ILE A 26 -6.23 -8.14 -1.60
N ALA A 27 -7.17 -8.92 -1.07
CA ALA A 27 -8.53 -8.99 -1.62
C ALA A 27 -9.23 -7.61 -1.59
N ALA A 28 -9.07 -6.87 -0.50
CA ALA A 28 -9.58 -5.50 -0.35
C ALA A 28 -8.92 -4.55 -1.35
N PHE A 29 -7.60 -4.64 -1.53
CA PHE A 29 -6.88 -3.86 -2.56
C PHE A 29 -7.45 -4.14 -3.95
N MET A 30 -7.65 -5.41 -4.30
CA MET A 30 -8.24 -5.80 -5.58
C MET A 30 -9.69 -5.35 -5.71
N THR A 31 -10.45 -5.23 -4.62
CA THR A 31 -11.85 -4.79 -4.63
C THR A 31 -12.01 -3.31 -4.96
N VAL A 32 -11.06 -2.48 -4.51
CA VAL A 32 -11.07 -1.02 -4.77
C VAL A 32 -10.29 -0.63 -6.02
N THR A 33 -9.66 -1.60 -6.69
CA THR A 33 -8.93 -1.39 -7.95
C THR A 33 -9.89 -1.40 -9.14
N PRO A 34 -9.79 -0.45 -10.08
CA PRO A 34 -10.64 -0.45 -11.27
C PRO A 34 -10.29 -1.61 -12.23
N TYR A 35 -11.33 -2.27 -12.76
CA TYR A 35 -11.23 -3.36 -13.74
C TYR A 35 -11.56 -2.85 -15.15
N ASP A 36 -10.78 -1.89 -15.62
CA ASP A 36 -10.83 -1.42 -17.00
C ASP A 36 -9.40 -1.18 -17.50
N ALA A 37 -8.97 -2.03 -18.42
CA ALA A 37 -7.68 -1.93 -19.09
C ALA A 37 -7.90 -1.75 -20.59
N GLY A 38 -8.36 -0.55 -20.97
CA GLY A 38 -8.58 -0.19 -22.37
C GLY A 38 -9.78 -0.90 -23.01
N GLY A 39 -10.89 -1.02 -22.28
CA GLY A 39 -12.11 -1.68 -22.76
C GLY A 39 -12.18 -3.18 -22.49
N ALA A 40 -11.13 -3.76 -21.90
CA ALA A 40 -11.15 -5.12 -21.37
C ALA A 40 -11.42 -5.10 -19.86
N TYR A 41 -12.27 -6.03 -19.39
CA TYR A 41 -12.49 -6.26 -17.96
C TYR A 41 -11.26 -6.95 -17.34
N ALA A 42 -10.23 -6.15 -17.08
CA ALA A 42 -8.95 -6.59 -16.56
C ALA A 42 -8.31 -5.50 -15.70
N VAL A 43 -7.39 -5.91 -14.83
CA VAL A 43 -6.62 -4.98 -14.01
C VAL A 43 -5.40 -4.53 -14.81
N GLY A 44 -5.31 -3.22 -15.06
CA GLY A 44 -4.11 -2.61 -15.64
C GLY A 44 -2.87 -2.85 -14.76
N ALA A 45 -1.74 -3.20 -15.39
CA ALA A 45 -0.49 -3.49 -14.67
C ALA A 45 0.02 -2.29 -13.85
N ASN A 46 -0.32 -1.06 -14.26
CA ASN A 46 -0.03 0.17 -13.54
C ASN A 46 -0.62 0.18 -12.12
N TRP A 47 -1.80 -0.41 -11.93
CA TRP A 47 -2.46 -0.46 -10.62
C TRP A 47 -1.74 -1.34 -9.59
N LEU A 48 -1.00 -2.34 -10.08
CA LEU A 48 -0.24 -3.26 -9.24
C LEU A 48 1.23 -2.82 -9.04
N GLY A 49 1.63 -1.73 -9.70
CA GLY A 49 2.99 -1.18 -9.67
C GLY A 49 3.27 -0.19 -8.54
N GLY A 50 4.44 0.45 -8.61
CA GLY A 50 4.97 1.35 -7.59
C GLY A 50 4.09 2.54 -7.23
N ALA A 51 3.34 3.06 -8.21
CA ALA A 51 2.47 4.22 -8.03
C ALA A 51 1.40 4.02 -6.95
N ASN A 52 1.04 2.77 -6.62
CA ASN A 52 -0.04 2.43 -5.71
C ASN A 52 0.43 1.80 -4.39
N ILE A 53 1.73 1.89 -4.08
CA ILE A 53 2.30 1.36 -2.83
C ILE A 53 1.67 2.04 -1.61
N ILE A 54 1.52 3.38 -1.61
CA ILE A 54 0.90 4.13 -0.50
C ILE A 54 -0.55 3.70 -0.30
N SER A 55 -1.32 3.55 -1.38
CA SER A 55 -2.68 2.99 -1.32
C SER A 55 -2.69 1.61 -0.67
N GLY A 56 -1.73 0.75 -1.05
CA GLY A 56 -1.53 -0.56 -0.47
C GLY A 56 -1.24 -0.53 1.04
N ILE A 57 -0.40 0.39 1.50
CA ILE A 57 -0.09 0.57 2.93
C ILE A 57 -1.36 0.94 3.70
N ILE A 58 -2.11 1.95 3.23
CA ILE A 58 -3.34 2.42 3.89
C ILE A 58 -4.37 1.29 3.97
N ILE A 59 -4.60 0.58 2.86
CA ILE A 59 -5.53 -0.55 2.82
C ILE A 59 -5.08 -1.65 3.79
N GLY A 60 -3.79 -1.98 3.81
CA GLY A 60 -3.24 -2.98 4.74
C GLY A 60 -3.52 -2.63 6.20
N LEU A 61 -3.29 -1.37 6.61
CA LEU A 61 -3.55 -0.89 7.96
C LEU A 61 -5.04 -0.94 8.30
N VAL A 62 -5.89 -0.39 7.43
CA VAL A 62 -7.34 -0.32 7.65
C VAL A 62 -7.94 -1.73 7.75
N VAL A 63 -7.58 -2.63 6.84
CA VAL A 63 -8.09 -4.01 6.84
C VAL A 63 -7.66 -4.76 8.10
N ALA A 64 -6.41 -4.64 8.53
CA ALA A 64 -5.94 -5.30 9.75
C ALA A 64 -6.64 -4.77 11.01
N GLU A 65 -6.89 -3.46 11.10
CA GLU A 65 -7.66 -2.89 12.22
C GLU A 65 -9.12 -3.35 12.20
N MET A 66 -9.79 -3.31 11.04
CA MET A 66 -11.16 -3.81 10.89
C MET A 66 -11.26 -5.30 11.25
N PHE A 67 -10.33 -6.12 10.73
CA PHE A 67 -10.26 -7.54 11.03
C PHE A 67 -10.09 -7.77 12.54
N THR A 68 -9.15 -7.07 13.15
CA THR A 68 -8.91 -7.13 14.60
C THR A 68 -10.15 -6.77 15.39
N PHE A 69 -10.85 -5.69 15.01
CA PHE A 69 -12.07 -5.24 15.66
C PHE A 69 -13.17 -6.31 15.62
N ILE A 70 -13.43 -6.89 14.44
CA ILE A 70 -14.47 -7.90 14.24
C ILE A 70 -14.15 -9.18 15.03
N VAL A 71 -12.90 -9.64 14.96
CA VAL A 71 -12.44 -10.84 15.68
C VAL A 71 -12.54 -10.67 17.19
N ARG A 72 -12.11 -9.52 17.74
CA ARG A 72 -12.21 -9.22 19.18
C ARG A 72 -13.65 -9.13 19.67
N ARG A 73 -14.60 -8.80 18.80
CA ARG A 73 -16.02 -8.80 19.11
C ARG A 73 -16.68 -10.18 19.02
N ASN A 74 -15.92 -11.22 18.68
CA ASN A 74 -16.38 -12.59 18.48
C ASN A 74 -17.41 -12.73 17.34
N TRP A 75 -17.35 -11.86 16.34
CA TRP A 75 -18.14 -11.98 15.11
C TRP A 75 -17.45 -12.95 14.15
N VAL A 76 -17.27 -14.19 14.59
CA VAL A 76 -16.54 -15.25 13.89
C VAL A 76 -17.28 -16.57 14.00
N ILE A 77 -17.14 -17.42 13.00
CA ILE A 77 -17.67 -18.78 13.05
C ILE A 77 -16.70 -19.64 13.84
N ARG A 78 -17.14 -20.13 15.01
CA ARG A 78 -16.36 -21.05 15.84
C ARG A 78 -16.71 -22.48 15.52
N LEU A 79 -15.71 -23.28 15.23
CA LEU A 79 -15.84 -24.72 15.05
C LEU A 79 -15.43 -25.47 16.33
N PRO A 80 -15.99 -26.67 16.59
CA PRO A 80 -15.57 -27.51 17.71
C PRO A 80 -14.10 -27.92 17.64
N ASP A 81 -13.52 -28.29 18.78
CA ASP A 81 -12.11 -28.71 18.90
C ASP A 81 -11.78 -29.98 18.10
N SER A 82 -12.79 -30.75 17.67
CA SER A 82 -12.62 -31.91 16.81
C SER A 82 -12.22 -31.56 15.36
N VAL A 83 -12.31 -30.28 14.97
CA VAL A 83 -11.99 -29.82 13.61
C VAL A 83 -10.54 -29.34 13.52
N PRO A 84 -9.77 -29.73 12.48
CA PRO A 84 -8.40 -29.26 12.28
C PRO A 84 -8.26 -27.73 12.30
N ALA A 85 -7.18 -27.25 12.91
CA ALA A 85 -6.94 -25.82 13.11
C ALA A 85 -6.94 -25.01 11.80
N SER A 86 -6.46 -25.59 10.69
CA SER A 86 -6.47 -24.94 9.36
C SER A 86 -7.87 -24.62 8.85
N VAL A 87 -8.82 -25.52 9.07
CA VAL A 87 -10.23 -25.33 8.70
C VAL A 87 -10.87 -24.30 9.62
N SER A 88 -10.65 -24.42 10.93
CA SER A 88 -11.17 -23.48 11.93
C SER A 88 -10.75 -22.02 11.65
N ARG A 89 -9.48 -21.79 11.28
CA ARG A 89 -8.98 -20.46 10.90
C ARG A 89 -9.71 -19.89 9.68
N SER A 90 -9.90 -20.72 8.65
CA SER A 90 -10.57 -20.29 7.41
C SER A 90 -12.03 -19.86 7.67
N PHE A 91 -12.77 -20.62 8.48
CA PHE A 91 -14.15 -20.26 8.86
C PHE A 91 -14.21 -19.07 9.82
N SER A 92 -13.25 -18.94 10.73
CA SER A 92 -13.16 -17.78 11.64
C SER A 92 -12.95 -16.47 10.87
N ALA A 93 -12.26 -16.51 9.73
CA ALA A 93 -12.04 -15.35 8.87
C ALA A 93 -13.20 -15.03 7.91
N LEU A 94 -14.19 -15.93 7.76
CA LEU A 94 -15.26 -15.79 6.76
C LEU A 94 -16.16 -14.56 7.00
N ILE A 95 -16.67 -14.40 8.22
CA ILE A 95 -17.51 -13.25 8.59
C ILE A 95 -16.71 -11.94 8.53
N PRO A 96 -15.50 -11.85 9.13
CA PRO A 96 -14.65 -10.67 8.95
C PRO A 96 -14.40 -10.32 7.48
N GLY A 97 -14.06 -11.32 6.66
CA GLY A 97 -13.80 -11.13 5.24
C GLY A 97 -15.02 -10.59 4.49
N PHE A 98 -16.20 -11.19 4.71
CA PHE A 98 -17.44 -10.73 4.08
C PHE A 98 -17.75 -9.26 4.43
N ILE A 99 -17.65 -8.88 5.70
CA ILE A 99 -17.93 -7.52 6.16
C ILE A 99 -16.93 -6.53 5.55
N ILE A 100 -15.63 -6.81 5.64
CA ILE A 100 -14.57 -5.93 5.14
C ILE A 100 -14.70 -5.74 3.64
N LEU A 101 -14.85 -6.82 2.87
CA LEU A 101 -14.95 -6.74 1.42
C LEU A 101 -16.26 -6.07 0.97
N SER A 102 -17.35 -6.26 1.70
CA SER A 102 -18.61 -5.54 1.43
C SER A 102 -18.44 -4.04 1.64
N ILE A 103 -17.79 -3.62 2.72
CA ILE A 103 -17.49 -2.20 2.99
C ILE A 103 -16.60 -1.62 1.89
N MET A 104 -15.51 -2.32 1.54
CA MET A 104 -14.61 -1.89 0.47
C MET A 104 -15.30 -1.83 -0.89
N GLY A 105 -16.19 -2.79 -1.18
CA GLY A 105 -17.00 -2.81 -2.40
C GLY A 105 -17.98 -1.65 -2.48
N ILE A 106 -18.65 -1.31 -1.38
CA ILE A 106 -19.54 -0.14 -1.29
C ILE A 106 -18.75 1.15 -1.51
N ILE A 107 -17.57 1.27 -0.90
CA ILE A 107 -16.67 2.42 -1.12
C ILE A 107 -16.29 2.51 -2.60
N SER A 108 -15.82 1.41 -3.20
CA SER A 108 -15.43 1.35 -4.61
C SER A 108 -16.59 1.76 -5.53
N TRP A 109 -17.78 1.20 -5.30
CA TRP A 109 -19.00 1.52 -6.05
C TRP A 109 -19.41 2.99 -5.92
N GLY A 110 -19.33 3.55 -4.71
CA GLY A 110 -19.63 4.96 -4.46
C GLY A 110 -18.65 5.89 -5.17
N LEU A 111 -17.36 5.60 -5.10
CA LEU A 111 -16.32 6.38 -5.77
C LEU A 111 -16.47 6.34 -7.29
N ALA A 112 -16.81 5.18 -7.85
CA ALA A 112 -17.06 5.02 -9.28
C ALA A 112 -18.20 5.93 -9.78
N HIS A 113 -19.23 6.17 -8.97
CA HIS A 113 -20.31 7.13 -9.32
C HIS A 113 -19.83 8.58 -9.40
N TYR A 114 -18.77 8.93 -8.66
CA TYR A 114 -18.12 10.24 -8.73
C TYR A 114 -17.01 10.29 -9.80
N GLY A 115 -16.87 9.27 -10.64
CA GLY A 115 -15.86 9.20 -11.69
C GLY A 115 -14.43 9.05 -11.17
N THR A 116 -14.27 8.58 -9.93
CA THR A 116 -12.97 8.37 -9.29
C THR A 116 -12.87 6.96 -8.70
N HIS A 117 -11.72 6.62 -8.14
CA HIS A 117 -11.50 5.36 -7.46
C HIS A 117 -10.49 5.57 -6.32
N PHE A 118 -10.39 4.60 -5.42
CA PHE A 118 -9.62 4.75 -4.18
C PHE A 118 -8.17 5.16 -4.46
N HIS A 119 -7.52 4.49 -5.41
CA HIS A 119 -6.12 4.78 -5.74
C HIS A 119 -5.90 6.19 -6.27
N GLN A 120 -6.81 6.71 -7.10
CA GLN A 120 -6.74 8.08 -7.59
C GLN A 120 -6.83 9.09 -6.46
N ILE A 121 -7.72 8.88 -5.50
CA ILE A 121 -7.84 9.76 -4.33
C ILE A 121 -6.53 9.79 -3.55
N ILE A 122 -5.93 8.62 -3.29
CA ILE A 122 -4.65 8.57 -2.58
C ILE A 122 -3.52 9.23 -3.38
N LEU A 123 -3.51 9.02 -4.70
CA LEU A 123 -2.54 9.65 -5.59
C LEU A 123 -2.62 11.18 -5.49
N ASP A 124 -3.82 11.74 -5.65
CA ASP A 124 -4.02 13.19 -5.70
C ASP A 124 -3.87 13.86 -4.34
N SER A 125 -4.29 13.19 -3.26
CA SER A 125 -4.30 13.77 -1.91
C SER A 125 -3.02 13.54 -1.11
N ILE A 126 -2.28 12.46 -1.36
CA ILE A 126 -1.11 12.07 -0.57
C ILE A 126 0.12 11.96 -1.45
N SER A 127 0.11 11.09 -2.46
CA SER A 127 1.32 10.77 -3.23
C SER A 127 1.88 11.97 -3.98
N THR A 128 1.04 12.73 -4.69
CA THR A 128 1.45 13.90 -5.49
C THR A 128 1.97 15.04 -4.61
N PRO A 129 1.26 15.49 -3.56
CA PRO A 129 1.79 16.50 -2.64
C PRO A 129 3.10 16.06 -1.97
N LEU A 130 3.21 14.78 -1.58
CA LEU A 130 4.41 14.26 -0.95
C LEU A 130 5.59 14.24 -1.93
N ALA A 131 5.36 13.87 -3.18
CA ALA A 131 6.36 13.90 -4.26
C ALA A 131 6.91 15.32 -4.50
N SER A 132 6.07 16.35 -4.36
CA SER A 132 6.53 17.74 -4.47
C SER A 132 7.55 18.13 -3.38
N LEU A 133 7.58 17.40 -2.26
CA LEU A 133 8.53 17.60 -1.16
C LEU A 133 9.80 16.74 -1.30
N GLY A 134 10.05 16.16 -2.48
CA GLY A 134 11.11 15.18 -2.74
C GLY A 134 12.49 15.57 -2.19
N SER A 135 12.91 16.83 -2.42
CA SER A 135 14.20 17.33 -1.93
C SER A 135 14.26 17.36 -0.39
N VAL A 136 13.20 17.84 0.27
CA VAL A 136 13.14 17.93 1.74
C VAL A 136 13.15 16.54 2.37
N VAL A 137 12.34 15.62 1.85
CA VAL A 137 12.27 14.23 2.33
C VAL A 137 13.62 13.52 2.12
N GLY A 138 14.26 13.72 0.97
CA GLY A 138 15.58 13.16 0.69
C GLY A 138 16.66 13.67 1.64
N TRP A 139 16.73 14.98 1.87
CA TRP A 139 17.68 15.55 2.83
C TRP A 139 17.40 15.10 4.27
N ALA A 140 16.13 15.03 4.67
CA ALA A 140 15.76 14.49 5.97
C ALA A 140 16.25 13.04 6.13
N TYR A 141 16.05 12.18 5.12
CA TYR A 141 16.51 10.80 5.16
C TYR A 141 18.03 10.69 5.34
N VAL A 142 18.81 11.48 4.59
CA VAL A 142 20.28 11.51 4.71
C VAL A 142 20.72 11.95 6.10
N ILE A 143 20.17 13.07 6.59
CA ILE A 143 20.53 13.64 7.90
C ILE A 143 20.18 12.66 9.02
N PHE A 144 18.94 12.14 9.05
CA PHE A 144 18.51 11.22 10.10
C PHE A 144 19.22 9.87 10.02
N THR A 145 19.51 9.35 8.84
CA THR A 145 20.30 8.11 8.69
C THR A 145 21.68 8.29 9.33
N SER A 146 22.39 9.37 8.99
CA SER A 146 23.73 9.64 9.56
C SER A 146 23.68 9.91 11.07
N LEU A 147 22.67 10.65 11.55
CA LEU A 147 22.49 10.90 12.98
C LEU A 147 22.20 9.62 13.77
N LEU A 148 21.34 8.73 13.26
CA LEU A 148 21.06 7.46 13.91
C LEU A 148 22.30 6.57 13.98
N TRP A 149 23.07 6.53 12.89
CA TRP A 149 24.36 5.82 12.85
C TRP A 149 25.37 6.36 13.87
N PHE A 150 25.41 7.68 14.10
CA PHE A 150 26.25 8.28 15.13
C PHE A 150 25.93 7.75 16.55
N PHE A 151 24.66 7.45 16.83
CA PHE A 151 24.23 6.82 18.09
C PHE A 151 24.27 5.29 18.07
N GLY A 152 24.84 4.66 17.04
CA GLY A 152 24.93 3.21 16.91
C GLY A 152 23.63 2.52 16.46
N ILE A 153 22.64 3.26 16.00
CA ILE A 153 21.39 2.72 15.44
C ILE A 153 21.56 2.62 13.91
N HIS A 154 21.20 1.47 13.34
CA HIS A 154 21.27 1.27 11.89
C HIS A 154 20.22 2.14 11.16
N GLY A 155 20.60 3.35 10.77
CA GLY A 155 19.68 4.40 10.32
C GLY A 155 18.76 3.98 9.16
N SER A 156 19.28 3.26 8.17
CA SER A 156 18.47 2.78 7.03
C SER A 156 17.47 1.69 7.40
N LEU A 157 17.72 0.92 8.48
CA LEU A 157 16.75 -0.05 8.98
C LEU A 157 15.67 0.67 9.79
N ALA A 158 16.08 1.63 10.62
CA ALA A 158 15.16 2.46 11.40
C ALA A 158 14.23 3.29 10.50
N LEU A 159 14.69 3.72 9.32
CA LEU A 159 13.92 4.49 8.35
C LEU A 159 13.37 3.64 7.19
N ALA A 160 13.37 2.31 7.29
CA ALA A 160 12.94 1.41 6.22
C ALA A 160 11.48 1.64 5.78
N ALA A 161 10.61 2.05 6.71
CA ALA A 161 9.22 2.41 6.39
C ALA A 161 9.13 3.67 5.51
N LEU A 162 10.01 4.66 5.74
CA LEU A 162 10.11 5.86 4.92
C LEU A 162 10.63 5.53 3.52
N ASP A 163 11.68 4.71 3.46
CA ASP A 163 12.32 4.30 2.21
C ASP A 163 11.36 3.50 1.32
N SER A 164 10.73 2.46 1.87
CA SER A 164 9.78 1.62 1.14
C SER A 164 8.46 2.31 0.82
N GLY A 165 7.99 3.23 1.67
CA GLY A 165 6.71 3.92 1.51
C GLY A 165 6.75 5.15 0.62
N ILE A 166 7.89 5.86 0.56
CA ILE A 166 8.00 7.15 -0.13
C ILE A 166 9.08 7.12 -1.21
N MET A 167 10.30 6.73 -0.87
CA MET A 167 11.44 6.82 -1.80
C MET A 167 11.37 5.75 -2.91
N THR A 168 10.93 4.54 -2.57
CA THR A 168 10.77 3.44 -3.54
C THR A 168 9.73 3.77 -4.64
N PRO A 169 8.53 4.27 -4.33
CA PRO A 169 7.60 4.76 -5.35
C PRO A 169 8.21 5.78 -6.32
N TRP A 170 8.96 6.77 -5.80
CA TRP A 170 9.62 7.77 -6.64
C TRP A 170 10.72 7.18 -7.51
N ALA A 171 11.49 6.23 -6.98
CA ALA A 171 12.49 5.51 -7.75
C ALA A 171 11.84 4.73 -8.91
N LEU A 172 10.68 4.10 -8.66
CA LEU A 172 9.93 3.38 -9.70
C LEU A 172 9.36 4.33 -10.77
N GLU A 173 8.91 5.52 -10.38
CA GLU A 173 8.48 6.56 -11.33
C GLU A 173 9.65 7.05 -12.20
N ASN A 174 10.81 7.29 -11.59
CA ASN A 174 12.04 7.63 -12.32
C ASN A 174 12.42 6.53 -13.32
N VAL A 175 12.32 5.25 -12.93
CA VAL A 175 12.57 4.12 -13.83
C VAL A 175 11.55 4.10 -14.98
N SER A 176 10.27 4.36 -14.72
CA SER A 176 9.27 4.41 -15.80
C SER A 176 9.52 5.55 -16.77
N ILE A 177 9.87 6.74 -16.27
CA ILE A 177 10.21 7.90 -17.11
C ILE A 177 11.48 7.60 -17.93
N TYR A 178 12.51 7.03 -17.31
CA TYR A 178 13.73 6.65 -18.03
C TYR A 178 13.44 5.63 -19.15
N THR A 179 12.59 4.65 -18.87
CA THR A 179 12.23 3.61 -19.85
C THR A 179 11.45 4.18 -21.04
N GLU A 180 10.61 5.19 -20.80
CA GLU A 180 9.83 5.86 -21.84
C GLU A 180 10.68 6.78 -22.73
N TYR A 181 11.60 7.56 -22.14
CA TYR A 181 12.35 8.60 -22.84
C TYR A 181 13.79 8.20 -23.23
N GLY A 182 14.31 7.10 -22.69
CA GLY A 182 15.65 6.56 -22.98
C GLY A 182 16.81 7.32 -22.32
N SER A 183 16.59 8.55 -21.85
CA SER A 183 17.56 9.30 -21.04
C SER A 183 16.90 10.32 -20.10
N VAL A 184 17.63 10.74 -19.07
CA VAL A 184 17.17 11.79 -18.14
C VAL A 184 17.06 13.13 -18.87
N GLU A 185 17.99 13.44 -19.76
CA GLU A 185 17.99 14.68 -20.53
C GLU A 185 16.78 14.79 -21.45
N ALA A 186 16.41 13.69 -22.13
CA ALA A 186 15.23 13.64 -22.99
C ALA A 186 13.93 13.80 -22.18
N ALA A 187 13.86 13.17 -21.01
CA ALA A 187 12.72 13.32 -20.09
C ALA A 187 12.57 14.77 -19.58
N LEU A 188 13.67 15.39 -19.16
CA LEU A 188 13.69 16.80 -18.72
C LEU A 188 13.31 17.74 -19.87
N ALA A 189 13.82 17.50 -21.08
CA ALA A 189 13.46 18.27 -22.27
C ALA A 189 11.96 18.13 -22.64
N ALA A 190 11.34 17.00 -22.32
CA ALA A 190 9.91 16.77 -22.44
C ALA A 190 9.08 17.34 -21.27
N GLY A 191 9.71 18.07 -20.34
CA GLY A 191 9.05 18.69 -19.20
C GLY A 191 8.68 17.73 -18.07
N LYS A 192 9.23 16.50 -18.07
CA LYS A 192 9.03 15.55 -16.96
C LYS A 192 9.95 15.90 -15.79
N THR A 193 9.46 15.73 -14.58
CA THR A 193 10.23 15.87 -13.36
C THR A 193 10.86 14.54 -12.97
N PHE A 194 12.16 14.56 -12.70
CA PHE A 194 12.87 13.43 -12.11
C PHE A 194 12.99 13.65 -10.61
N HIS A 195 12.58 12.67 -9.81
CA HIS A 195 12.68 12.72 -8.37
C HIS A 195 14.14 12.52 -7.96
N LEU A 196 14.89 13.62 -7.89
CA LEU A 196 16.28 13.65 -7.45
C LEU A 196 16.35 14.36 -6.10
N TRP A 197 17.05 13.76 -5.12
CA TRP A 197 17.25 14.39 -3.81
C TRP A 197 18.18 15.60 -3.88
N GLN A 198 19.11 15.60 -4.84
CA GLN A 198 19.91 16.75 -5.22
C GLN A 198 19.22 17.49 -6.36
N ASN A 199 18.67 18.67 -6.06
CA ASN A 199 18.30 19.61 -7.11
C ASN A 199 19.55 19.91 -7.93
N ARG A 200 19.45 19.84 -9.27
CA ARG A 200 20.46 20.45 -10.13
C ARG A 200 20.36 21.97 -9.90
N CYS A 201 21.30 22.52 -9.14
CA CYS A 201 21.63 23.94 -9.25
C CYS A 201 22.25 24.20 -10.62
#